data_AF-A0A1I6GPX8-F1
#
_entry.id   AF-A0A1I6GPX8-F1
#
_cell.length_a   1.000
_cell.length_b   1.000
_cell.length_c   1.000
_cell.angle_alpha   90.00
_cell.angle_beta   90.00
_cell.angle_gamma   90.00
#
_symmetry.space_group_name_H-M   'P 1'
#
loop_
_entity.id
_entity.type
_entity.pdbx_description
1 polymer ?
#
loop_
_entity_poly.entity_id
_entity_poly.type
_entity_poly.pdbx_seq_one_letter_code
_entity_poly.pdbx_strand_id
1 'polypeptide(L)'
;MESKLGHDRDESQNELTRKLAKLLRIERKYHMSQEALSDRIICSRASISRMESGGNVRSDILIASLVELELAEHFIVLIDSLLAEPPEKRARDERQRRFDAIMAPYR
;
A
#
# COMPACT_ATOMS: atom_id res chain seq x y z
N MET A 1 -5.59 -6.04 28.03
CA MET A 1 -5.74 -4.96 27.02
C MET A 1 -4.67 -5.02 25.94
N GLU A 2 -3.50 -5.61 26.17
CA GLU A 2 -2.43 -5.75 25.17
C GLU A 2 -2.74 -6.73 24.02
N SER A 3 -3.51 -7.80 24.27
CA SER A 3 -3.83 -8.81 23.24
C SER A 3 -4.72 -8.28 22.11
N LYS A 4 -5.58 -7.28 22.39
CA LYS A 4 -6.46 -6.66 21.40
C LYS A 4 -5.69 -5.75 20.45
N LEU A 5 -4.71 -4.99 20.98
CA LEU A 5 -3.83 -4.12 20.19
C LEU A 5 -2.92 -4.90 19.22
N GLY A 6 -2.45 -6.09 19.62
CA GLY A 6 -1.70 -6.97 18.73
C GLY A 6 -2.56 -7.51 17.59
N HIS A 7 -3.78 -7.96 17.92
CA HIS A 7 -4.74 -8.48 16.96
C HIS A 7 -5.15 -7.43 15.90
N ASP A 8 -5.47 -6.21 16.33
CA ASP A 8 -5.89 -5.13 15.42
C ASP A 8 -4.75 -4.67 14.47
N ARG A 9 -3.50 -4.73 14.94
CA ARG A 9 -2.31 -4.44 14.12
C ARG A 9 -2.06 -5.52 13.08
N ASP A 10 -2.14 -6.79 13.48
CA ASP A 10 -1.96 -7.93 12.57
C ASP A 10 -3.04 -7.94 11.49
N GLU A 11 -4.29 -7.63 11.85
CA GLU A 11 -5.39 -7.51 10.89
C GLU A 11 -5.17 -6.37 9.90
N SER A 12 -4.75 -5.20 10.38
CA SER A 12 -4.43 -4.04 9.54
C SER A 12 -3.28 -4.34 8.57
N GLN A 13 -2.23 -5.00 9.05
CA GLN A 13 -1.08 -5.39 8.23
C GLN A 13 -1.47 -6.43 7.18
N ASN A 14 -2.29 -7.41 7.55
CA ASN A 14 -2.81 -8.42 6.62
C ASN A 14 -3.68 -7.78 5.54
N GLU A 15 -4.53 -6.82 5.90
CA GLU A 15 -5.38 -6.14 4.93
C GLU A 15 -4.58 -5.29 3.95
N LEU A 16 -3.60 -4.53 4.43
CA LEU A 16 -2.68 -3.77 3.57
C LEU A 16 -1.95 -4.70 2.59
N THR A 17 -1.42 -5.82 3.10
CA THR A 17 -0.70 -6.82 2.31
C THR A 17 -1.58 -7.40 1.21
N ARG A 18 -2.84 -7.76 1.52
CA ARG A 18 -3.81 -8.28 0.55
C ARG A 18 -4.13 -7.26 -0.55
N LYS A 19 -4.38 -6.01 -0.16
CA LYS A 19 -4.71 -4.94 -1.11
C LYS A 19 -3.53 -4.62 -2.03
N LEU A 20 -2.34 -4.50 -1.47
CA LEU A 20 -1.12 -4.22 -2.23
C LEU A 20 -0.80 -5.35 -3.23
N ALA A 21 -0.83 -6.60 -2.77
CA ALA A 21 -0.61 -7.76 -3.64
C ALA A 21 -1.62 -7.82 -4.79
N LYS A 22 -2.89 -7.51 -4.51
CA LYS A 22 -3.94 -7.45 -5.52
C LYS A 22 -3.70 -6.34 -6.53
N LEU A 23 -3.31 -5.13 -6.09
CA LEU A 23 -2.99 -4.01 -6.96
C LEU A 23 -1.85 -4.37 -7.92
N LEU A 24 -0.71 -4.80 -7.39
CA LEU A 24 0.47 -5.20 -8.18
C LEU A 24 0.12 -6.25 -9.22
N ARG A 25 -0.67 -7.25 -8.84
CA ARG A 25 -1.11 -8.31 -9.75
C ARG A 25 -2.00 -7.80 -10.87
N ILE A 26 -2.93 -6.91 -10.56
CA ILE A 26 -3.86 -6.35 -11.55
C ILE A 26 -3.09 -5.47 -12.53
N GLU A 27 -2.30 -4.52 -12.02
CA GLU A 27 -1.51 -3.62 -12.87
C GLU A 27 -0.56 -4.40 -13.77
N ARG A 28 0.23 -5.33 -13.21
CA ARG A 28 1.09 -6.16 -14.05
C ARG A 28 0.29 -6.90 -15.13
N LYS A 29 -0.86 -7.51 -14.80
CA LYS A 29 -1.67 -8.26 -15.79
C LYS A 29 -2.13 -7.40 -16.97
N TYR A 30 -2.33 -6.10 -16.78
CA TYR A 30 -2.67 -5.19 -17.89
C TYR A 30 -1.49 -4.92 -18.83
N HIS A 31 -0.26 -4.95 -18.31
CA HIS A 31 0.92 -4.55 -19.06
C HIS A 31 1.80 -5.70 -19.56
N MET A 32 2.01 -6.75 -18.76
CA MET A 32 3.02 -7.79 -19.05
C MET A 32 2.82 -9.10 -18.29
N SER A 33 3.56 -10.15 -18.65
CA SER A 33 3.60 -11.42 -17.91
C SER A 33 4.46 -11.31 -16.63
N GLN A 34 4.36 -12.29 -15.72
CA GLN A 34 5.25 -12.36 -14.55
C GLN A 34 6.72 -12.55 -14.95
N GLU A 35 6.96 -13.28 -16.04
CA GLU A 35 8.31 -13.53 -16.57
C GLU A 35 8.94 -12.25 -17.11
N ALA A 36 8.17 -11.48 -17.90
CA ALA A 36 8.61 -10.19 -18.40
C ALA A 36 8.95 -9.20 -17.27
N LEU A 37 8.12 -9.15 -16.21
CA LEU A 37 8.42 -8.30 -15.05
C LEU A 37 9.68 -8.79 -14.32
N SER A 38 9.81 -10.11 -14.13
CA SER A 38 10.97 -10.68 -13.42
C SER A 38 12.28 -10.41 -14.14
N ASP A 39 12.27 -10.40 -15.48
CA ASP A 39 13.43 -10.06 -16.29
C ASP A 39 13.79 -8.57 -16.17
N ARG A 40 12.78 -7.68 -16.18
CA ARG A 40 12.99 -6.22 -16.06
C ARG A 40 13.58 -5.81 -14.71
N ILE A 41 13.08 -6.39 -13.61
CA ILE A 41 13.56 -6.06 -12.26
C ILE A 41 14.66 -7.01 -11.75
N ILE A 42 15.16 -7.89 -12.61
CA ILE A 42 16.28 -8.81 -12.32
C ILE A 42 16.01 -9.64 -11.05
N CYS A 43 14.86 -10.33 -11.03
CA CYS A 43 14.51 -11.24 -9.94
C CYS A 43 13.93 -12.55 -10.47
N SER A 44 13.68 -13.51 -9.58
CA SER A 44 13.01 -14.75 -9.99
C SER A 44 11.51 -14.53 -10.25
N ARG A 45 10.92 -15.22 -11.23
CA ARG A 45 9.46 -15.27 -11.42
C ARG A 45 8.72 -15.72 -10.16
N ALA A 46 9.34 -16.60 -9.36
CA ALA A 46 8.78 -17.05 -8.09
C ALA A 46 8.67 -15.91 -7.06
N SER A 47 9.59 -14.94 -7.08
CA SER A 47 9.51 -13.74 -6.24
C SER A 47 8.32 -12.88 -6.62
N ILE A 48 8.05 -12.70 -7.93
CA ILE A 48 6.86 -11.99 -8.42
C ILE A 48 5.59 -12.69 -7.96
N SER A 49 5.50 -14.01 -8.16
CA SER A 49 4.34 -14.80 -7.74
C SER A 49 4.07 -14.69 -6.23
N ARG A 50 5.13 -14.77 -5.42
CA ARG A 50 5.04 -14.62 -3.96
C ARG A 50 4.54 -13.23 -3.57
N MET A 51 5.06 -12.18 -4.20
CA MET A 51 4.61 -10.80 -3.97
C MET A 51 3.13 -10.63 -4.30
N GLU A 52 2.69 -11.13 -5.46
CA GLU A 52 1.29 -11.06 -5.92
C GLU A 52 0.32 -11.91 -5.08
N SER A 53 0.83 -12.86 -4.30
CA SER A 53 0.04 -13.64 -3.34
C SER A 53 0.07 -13.06 -1.92
N GLY A 54 0.73 -11.92 -1.69
CA GLY A 54 0.88 -11.30 -0.37
C GLY A 54 1.92 -12.01 0.52
N GLY A 55 2.78 -12.83 -0.07
CA GLY A 55 3.92 -13.40 0.64
C GLY A 55 5.04 -12.38 0.81
N ASN A 56 5.86 -12.57 1.84
CA ASN A 56 6.96 -11.67 2.14
C ASN A 56 8.04 -11.71 1.04
N VAL A 57 8.49 -10.54 0.61
CA VAL A 57 9.55 -10.35 -0.37
C VAL A 57 10.52 -9.28 0.11
N ARG A 58 11.71 -9.24 -0.46
CA ARG A 58 12.66 -8.17 -0.17
C ARG A 58 12.09 -6.82 -0.61
N SER A 59 12.35 -5.78 0.17
CA SER A 59 11.80 -4.43 -0.08
C SER A 59 12.27 -3.83 -1.40
N ASP A 60 13.49 -4.12 -1.84
CA ASP A 60 14.02 -3.70 -3.15
C ASP A 60 13.20 -4.24 -4.33
N ILE A 61 12.77 -5.50 -4.27
CA ILE A 61 11.89 -6.10 -5.29
C ILE A 61 10.54 -5.38 -5.33
N LEU A 62 9.97 -5.08 -4.16
CA LEU A 62 8.71 -4.34 -4.08
C LEU A 62 8.83 -2.94 -4.68
N ILE A 63 9.88 -2.21 -4.31
CA ILE A 63 10.13 -0.85 -4.82
C ILE A 63 10.37 -0.87 -6.33
N ALA A 64 11.22 -1.78 -6.83
CA ALA A 64 11.46 -1.92 -8.26
C ALA A 64 10.18 -2.24 -9.04
N SER A 65 9.31 -3.10 -8.47
CA SER A 65 8.01 -3.42 -9.07
C SER A 65 7.08 -2.20 -9.12
N LEU A 66 7.07 -1.36 -8.08
CA LEU A 66 6.28 -0.13 -8.09
C LEU A 66 6.77 0.85 -9.15
N VAL A 67 8.08 0.92 -9.40
CA VAL A 67 8.66 1.76 -10.46
C VAL A 67 8.29 1.21 -11.84
N GLU A 68 8.51 -0.08 -12.09
CA GLU A 68 8.21 -0.71 -13.39
C GLU A 68 6.71 -0.72 -13.76
N LEU A 69 5.84 -0.68 -12.76
CA LEU A 69 4.38 -0.62 -12.95
C LEU A 69 3.83 0.80 -12.87
N GLU A 70 4.68 1.83 -12.90
CA GLU A 70 4.28 3.25 -12.88
C GLU A 70 3.45 3.65 -11.62
N LEU A 71 3.62 2.91 -10.52
CA LEU A 71 2.93 3.15 -9.24
C LEU A 71 3.73 4.00 -8.26
N ALA A 72 5.01 4.24 -8.53
CA ALA A 72 5.92 4.92 -7.60
C ALA A 72 5.45 6.33 -7.24
N GLU A 73 4.94 7.11 -8.19
CA GLU A 73 4.49 8.48 -7.95
C GLU A 73 3.33 8.53 -6.95
N HIS A 74 2.36 7.63 -7.07
CA HIS A 74 1.24 7.51 -6.13
C HIS A 74 1.71 7.21 -4.70
N PHE A 75 2.74 6.38 -4.55
CA PHE A 75 3.33 6.07 -3.26
C PHE A 75 4.12 7.25 -2.68
N ILE A 76 4.87 7.97 -3.50
CA ILE A 76 5.62 9.15 -3.07
C ILE A 76 4.66 10.22 -2.54
N VAL A 77 3.58 10.52 -3.27
CA VAL A 77 2.56 11.49 -2.82
C VAL A 77 1.94 11.10 -1.48
N LEU A 78 1.67 9.81 -1.26
CA LEU A 78 1.18 9.31 0.03
C LEU A 78 2.20 9.56 1.14
N ILE A 79 3.48 9.22 0.90
CA ILE A 79 4.56 9.41 1.87
C ILE A 79 4.72 10.89 2.19
N ASP A 80 4.77 11.76 1.18
CA ASP A 80 4.91 13.20 1.35
C ASP A 80 3.76 13.77 2.19
N SER A 81 2.52 13.35 1.92
CA SER A 81 1.35 13.72 2.73
C SER A 81 1.49 13.27 4.19
N LEU A 82 2.05 12.10 4.43
CA LEU A 82 2.31 11.59 5.77
C LEU A 82 3.52 12.26 6.46
N LEU A 83 4.42 12.89 5.72
CA LEU A 83 5.56 13.62 6.27
C LEU A 83 5.27 15.12 6.47
N ALA A 84 4.33 15.67 5.69
CA ALA A 84 4.05 17.11 5.64
C ALA A 84 3.53 17.71 6.96
N GLU A 85 2.95 16.91 7.87
CA GLU A 85 2.40 17.44 9.11
C GLU A 85 2.68 16.59 10.36
N PRO A 86 2.89 17.23 11.53
CA PRO A 86 2.92 16.53 12.80
C PRO A 86 1.65 15.69 12.99
N PRO A 87 1.76 14.47 13.56
CA PRO A 87 0.61 13.58 13.75
C PRO A 87 -0.58 14.25 14.44
N GLU A 88 -0.31 15.18 15.36
CA GLU A 88 -1.32 15.93 16.12
C GLU A 88 -2.18 16.84 15.23
N LYS A 89 -1.58 17.49 14.22
CA LYS A 89 -2.33 18.32 13.26
C LYS A 89 -3.16 17.45 12.33
N ARG A 90 -2.60 16.36 11.79
CA ARG A 90 -3.33 15.39 10.96
C ARG A 90 -4.52 14.77 11.70
N ALA A 91 -4.34 14.37 12.95
CA ALA A 91 -5.43 13.82 13.76
C ALA A 91 -6.54 14.86 14.02
N ARG A 92 -6.17 16.12 14.21
CA ARG A 92 -7.13 17.22 14.39
C ARG A 92 -7.91 17.50 13.11
N ASP A 93 -7.24 17.54 11.97
CA ASP A 93 -7.86 17.80 10.67
C ASP A 93 -8.75 16.64 10.22
N GLU A 94 -8.34 15.40 10.44
CA GLU A 94 -9.19 14.24 10.15
C GLU A 94 -10.42 14.18 11.06
N ARG A 95 -10.27 14.55 12.34
CA ARG A 95 -11.40 14.69 13.27
C ARG A 95 -12.37 15.79 12.81
N GLN A 96 -11.83 16.92 12.32
CA GLN A 96 -12.64 18.01 11.79
C GLN A 96 -13.40 17.58 10.52
N ARG A 97 -12.73 16.92 9.56
CA ARG A 97 -13.37 16.37 8.35
C ARG A 97 -14.49 15.39 8.68
N ARG A 98 -14.28 14.51 9.67
CA ARG A 98 -15.33 13.57 10.13
C ARG A 98 -16.52 14.30 10.75
N PHE A 99 -16.26 15.33 11.56
CA PHE A 99 -17.32 16.15 12.14
C PHE A 99 -18.11 16.89 11.06
N ASP A 100 -17.43 17.51 10.09
CA ASP A 100 -18.07 18.22 8.99
C ASP A 100 -18.91 17.30 8.10
N ALA A 101 -18.46 16.06 7.86
CA ALA A 101 -19.24 15.05 7.15
C ALA A 101 -20.52 14.63 7.91
N ILE A 102 -20.47 14.53 9.24
CA ILE A 102 -21.65 14.26 10.07
C ILE A 102 -22.61 15.46 10.06
N MET A 103 -22.08 16.68 10.04
CA MET A 103 -22.87 17.92 10.05
C MET A 103 -23.37 18.35 8.66
N ALA A 104 -22.83 17.78 7.57
CA ALA A 104 -23.23 18.05 6.19
C ALA A 104 -24.75 17.93 5.92
N PRO A 105 -25.48 16.92 6.43
CA PRO A 105 -26.94 16.83 6.27
C PRO A 105 -27.75 17.81 7.14
N TYR A 106 -27.09 18.55 8.05
CA TYR A 106 -27.72 19.54 8.94
C TYR A 106 -27.37 20.98 8.55
N ARG A 107 -26.70 21.18 7.39
CA ARG A 107 -26.39 22.48 6.81
C ARG A 107 -27.31 22.81 5.63
#